data_AF-A0A485JB44-F1
#
_entry.id   AF-A0A485JB44-F1
#
_cell.length_a   1.000
_cell.length_b   1.000
_cell.length_c   1.000
_cell.angle_alpha   90.00
_cell.angle_beta   90.00
_cell.angle_gamma   90.00
#
_symmetry.space_group_name_H-M   'P 1'
#
loop_
_entity.id
_entity.type
_entity.pdbx_description
1 polymer ?
#
loop_
_entity_poly.entity_id
_entity_poly.type
_entity_poly.pdbx_seq_one_letter_code
_entity_poly.pdbx_strand_id
1 'polypeptide(L)'
;MAYSVQKSRLAKVAGVSLVLLLAACSSDSRYKRQVSGDEAYLEAAPLAELHAPAGMILPVTSGDYAIPVTNGSGAVGKALDIRPPAQPLALVSGARTQFTGDTASLLVENGRGNTLWPQVVSVLQAKKLHHHPT
;
A
#
# COMPACT_ATOMS: atom_id res chain seq x y z
N MET A 1 -38.99 42.63 -15.64
CA MET A 1 -37.65 42.10 -15.95
C MET A 1 -37.02 41.38 -14.74
N ALA A 2 -37.71 40.41 -14.11
CA ALA A 2 -37.22 39.71 -12.92
C ALA A 2 -36.77 38.26 -13.17
N TYR A 3 -37.21 37.65 -14.28
CA TYR A 3 -37.03 36.22 -14.55
C TYR A 3 -35.64 35.81 -15.08
N SER A 4 -34.85 36.74 -15.65
CA SER A 4 -33.49 36.41 -16.13
C SER A 4 -32.44 36.38 -15.02
N VAL A 5 -32.62 37.21 -13.97
CA VAL A 5 -31.69 37.31 -12.83
C VAL A 5 -31.80 36.09 -11.90
N GLN A 6 -32.97 35.43 -11.84
CA GLN A 6 -33.14 34.18 -11.08
C GLN A 6 -32.44 32.98 -11.75
N LYS A 7 -32.48 32.88 -13.08
CA LYS A 7 -31.78 31.79 -13.82
C LYS A 7 -30.27 31.84 -13.64
N SER A 8 -29.66 33.03 -13.63
CA SER A 8 -28.22 33.19 -13.45
C SER A 8 -27.75 32.89 -12.02
N ARG A 9 -28.58 33.17 -11.01
CA ARG A 9 -28.32 32.77 -9.61
C ARG A 9 -28.34 31.25 -9.45
N LEU A 10 -29.32 30.57 -10.05
CA LEU A 10 -29.42 29.10 -9.98
C LEU A 10 -28.23 28.42 -10.69
N ALA A 11 -27.86 28.92 -11.88
CA ALA A 11 -26.69 28.43 -12.62
C ALA A 11 -25.38 28.65 -11.84
N LYS A 12 -25.23 29.80 -11.16
CA LYS A 12 -24.06 30.05 -10.30
C LYS A 12 -24.01 29.12 -9.09
N VAL A 13 -25.14 28.89 -8.42
CA VAL A 13 -25.20 27.97 -7.27
C VAL A 13 -24.88 26.53 -7.71
N ALA A 14 -25.45 26.08 -8.83
CA ALA A 14 -25.15 24.77 -9.40
C ALA A 14 -23.67 24.63 -9.77
N GLY A 15 -23.09 25.64 -10.43
CA GLY A 15 -21.67 25.66 -10.79
C GLY A 15 -20.75 25.62 -9.56
N VAL A 16 -21.05 26.42 -8.52
CA VAL A 16 -20.26 26.42 -7.28
C VAL A 16 -20.38 25.08 -6.53
N SER A 17 -21.57 24.47 -6.51
CA SER A 17 -21.76 23.15 -5.89
C SER A 17 -20.97 22.03 -6.59
N LEU A 18 -20.90 22.08 -7.93
CA LEU A 18 -20.14 21.13 -8.72
C LEU A 18 -18.63 21.25 -8.46
N VAL A 19 -18.12 22.49 -8.39
CA VAL A 19 -16.70 22.75 -8.11
C VAL A 19 -16.32 22.30 -6.69
N LEU A 20 -17.20 22.53 -5.70
CA LEU A 20 -17.01 22.04 -4.34
C LEU A 20 -16.98 20.49 -4.27
N LEU A 21 -17.88 19.82 -4.98
CA LEU A 21 -17.92 18.35 -5.05
C LEU A 21 -16.68 17.76 -5.73
N LEU A 22 -16.20 18.38 -6.82
CA LEU A 22 -14.96 17.96 -7.50
C LEU A 22 -13.73 18.16 -6.59
N ALA A 23 -13.64 19.30 -5.90
CA ALA A 23 -12.54 19.57 -4.98
C ALA A 23 -12.51 18.57 -3.80
N ALA A 24 -13.66 18.15 -3.29
CA ALA A 24 -13.76 17.17 -2.21
C ALA A 24 -13.32 15.75 -2.63
N CYS A 25 -13.52 15.37 -3.88
CA CYS A 25 -13.06 14.07 -4.41
C CYS A 25 -11.58 14.10 -4.84
N SER A 26 -11.00 15.30 -4.97
CA SER A 26 -9.59 15.51 -5.35
C SER A 26 -8.64 15.47 -4.14
N SER A 27 -8.80 14.49 -3.25
CA SER A 27 -7.86 14.28 -2.14
C SER A 27 -6.61 13.52 -2.63
N ASP A 28 -5.42 14.01 -2.31
CA ASP A 28 -4.18 13.22 -2.50
C ASP A 28 -4.27 11.94 -1.66
N SER A 29 -4.17 10.78 -2.31
CA SER A 29 -4.29 9.47 -1.66
C SER A 29 -2.96 8.91 -1.14
N ARG A 30 -1.85 9.65 -1.30
CA ARG A 30 -0.51 9.21 -0.90
C ARG A 30 -0.37 8.95 0.59
N TYR A 31 -1.10 9.68 1.44
CA TYR A 31 -1.11 9.42 2.88
C TYR A 31 -1.53 7.98 3.24
N LYS A 32 -2.29 7.29 2.37
CA LYS A 32 -2.70 5.89 2.59
C LYS A 32 -1.55 4.88 2.39
N ARG A 33 -0.46 5.32 1.79
CA ARG A 33 0.74 4.52 1.51
C ARG A 33 1.95 4.97 2.30
N GLN A 34 1.88 6.12 2.96
CA GLN A 34 3.04 6.75 3.60
C GLN A 34 2.94 6.68 5.12
N VAL A 35 4.09 6.59 5.77
CA VAL A 35 4.21 6.78 7.22
C VAL A 35 3.75 8.18 7.62
N SER A 36 3.18 8.28 8.82
CA SER A 36 2.81 9.58 9.40
C SER A 36 4.05 10.29 9.95
N GLY A 37 4.06 11.63 9.88
CA GLY A 37 5.15 12.46 10.40
C GLY A 37 6.15 12.91 9.34
N ASP A 38 7.36 13.24 9.81
CA ASP A 38 8.50 13.65 9.01
C ASP A 38 9.51 12.50 8.81
N GLU A 39 10.52 12.77 8.00
CA GLU A 39 11.61 11.84 7.68
C GLU A 39 12.91 12.25 8.37
N ALA A 40 12.84 13.00 9.48
CA ALA A 40 14.02 13.58 10.14
C ALA A 40 15.03 12.52 10.62
N TYR A 41 14.55 11.29 10.90
CA TYR A 41 15.42 10.17 11.26
C TYR A 41 16.38 9.74 10.14
N LEU A 42 16.10 10.07 8.88
CA LEU A 42 17.00 9.80 7.75
C LEU A 42 18.20 10.76 7.72
N GLU A 43 18.05 11.95 8.29
CA GLU A 43 19.08 12.99 8.35
C GLU A 43 19.92 12.90 9.65
N ALA A 44 19.68 11.88 10.47
CA ALA A 44 20.43 11.67 11.70
C ALA A 44 21.91 11.39 11.41
N ALA A 45 22.79 12.04 12.18
CA ALA A 45 24.23 11.82 12.05
C ALA A 45 24.58 10.34 12.32
N PRO A 46 25.54 9.77 11.58
CA PRO A 46 25.95 8.40 11.79
C PRO A 46 26.55 8.20 13.19
N LEU A 47 26.33 7.01 13.76
CA LEU A 47 26.89 6.63 15.05
C LEU A 47 28.42 6.56 14.95
N ALA A 48 29.11 7.15 15.93
CA ALA A 48 30.55 7.06 16.08
C ALA A 48 30.88 6.36 17.39
N GLU A 49 31.81 5.41 17.34
CA GLU A 49 32.26 4.70 18.53
C GLU A 49 33.17 5.59 19.38
N LEU A 50 32.99 5.49 20.70
CA LEU A 50 33.83 6.17 21.66
C LEU A 50 35.17 5.44 21.79
N HIS A 51 36.26 6.15 21.48
CA HIS A 51 37.61 5.60 21.58
C HIS A 51 38.21 5.99 22.94
N ALA A 52 38.51 5.01 23.79
CA ALA A 52 39.14 5.26 25.08
C ALA A 52 40.66 5.45 24.95
N PRO A 53 41.25 6.42 25.66
CA PRO A 53 42.70 6.59 25.73
C PRO A 53 43.38 5.45 26.51
N ALA A 54 44.68 5.27 26.29
CA ALA A 54 45.46 4.22 26.94
C ALA A 54 45.39 4.31 28.48
N GLY A 55 45.10 3.19 29.13
CA GLY A 55 44.96 3.09 30.58
C GLY A 55 43.54 3.34 31.13
N MET A 56 42.55 3.65 30.27
CA MET A 56 41.14 3.80 30.65
C MET A 56 40.27 2.71 30.00
N ILE A 57 39.34 2.12 30.75
CA ILE A 57 38.40 1.10 30.26
C ILE A 57 36.99 1.69 30.22
N LEU A 58 36.30 1.55 29.10
CA LEU A 58 34.91 1.95 28.98
C LEU A 58 34.00 1.00 29.79
N PRO A 59 32.89 1.50 30.35
CA PRO A 59 31.89 0.65 30.97
C PRO A 59 31.41 -0.45 30.00
N VAL A 60 31.14 -1.64 30.54
CA VAL A 60 30.64 -2.77 29.75
C VAL A 60 29.32 -2.38 29.09
N THR A 61 29.27 -2.41 27.76
CA THR A 61 28.07 -2.10 27.00
C THR A 61 27.10 -3.29 27.05
N SER A 62 25.85 -3.05 27.46
CA SER A 62 24.77 -4.02 27.32
C SER A 62 24.35 -4.11 25.85
N GLY A 63 24.19 -5.32 25.33
CA GLY A 63 23.86 -5.56 23.92
C GLY A 63 22.48 -5.08 23.47
N ASP A 64 21.61 -4.66 24.40
CA ASP A 64 20.22 -4.26 24.11
C ASP A 64 20.08 -3.07 23.14
N TYR A 65 21.12 -2.22 23.06
CA TYR A 65 21.18 -1.07 22.16
C TYR A 65 22.18 -1.25 20.99
N ALA A 66 22.74 -2.44 20.83
CA ALA A 66 23.65 -2.75 19.73
C ALA A 66 22.82 -2.94 18.44
N ILE A 67 22.85 -1.95 17.55
CA ILE A 67 22.14 -2.01 16.27
C ILE A 67 23.02 -2.76 15.25
N PRO A 68 22.56 -3.91 14.71
CA PRO A 68 23.31 -4.60 13.67
C PRO A 68 23.31 -3.78 12.37
N VAL A 69 24.49 -3.59 11.79
CA VAL A 69 24.61 -2.91 10.49
C VAL A 69 24.13 -3.86 9.40
N THR A 70 23.11 -3.44 8.66
CA THR A 70 22.58 -4.16 7.50
C THR A 70 22.54 -3.23 6.29
N ASN A 71 23.05 -3.71 5.16
CA ASN A 71 22.97 -2.98 3.88
C ASN A 71 21.68 -3.36 3.17
N GLY A 72 20.55 -2.96 3.74
CA GLY A 72 19.24 -3.13 3.12
C GLY A 72 19.07 -2.19 1.92
N SER A 73 18.55 -2.71 0.80
CA SER A 73 18.25 -1.94 -0.43
C SER A 73 16.76 -1.56 -0.55
N GLY A 74 15.99 -1.71 0.53
CA GLY A 74 14.56 -1.41 0.55
C GLY A 74 14.26 0.09 0.48
N ALA A 75 13.03 0.43 0.10
CA ALA A 75 12.55 1.81 0.18
C ALA A 75 12.50 2.29 1.64
N VAL A 76 12.81 3.57 1.87
CA VAL A 76 12.82 4.21 3.19
C VAL A 76 11.88 5.42 3.21
N GLY A 77 11.41 5.80 4.40
CA GLY A 77 10.59 6.99 4.59
C GLY A 77 9.24 6.92 3.87
N LYS A 78 8.85 8.03 3.23
CA LYS A 78 7.60 8.18 2.47
C LYS A 78 7.63 7.49 1.11
N ALA A 79 8.79 6.98 0.69
CA ALA A 79 8.89 6.08 -0.46
C ALA A 79 8.47 4.64 -0.12
N LEU A 80 8.49 4.27 1.17
CA LEU A 80 8.03 2.96 1.62
C LEU A 80 6.49 2.90 1.66
N ASP A 81 5.92 1.94 0.93
CA ASP A 81 4.48 1.68 0.94
C ASP A 81 4.07 0.85 2.16
N ILE A 82 3.35 1.46 3.09
CA ILE A 82 2.91 0.82 4.35
C ILE A 82 1.52 0.18 4.28
N ARG A 83 0.96 -0.04 3.08
CA ARG A 83 -0.31 -0.75 2.94
C ARG A 83 -0.25 -2.14 3.59
N PRO A 84 -1.38 -2.63 4.16
CA PRO A 84 -1.42 -3.98 4.71
C PRO A 84 -1.04 -5.01 3.62
N PRO A 85 -0.21 -6.01 3.95
CA PRO A 85 0.15 -7.07 3.01
C PRO A 85 -1.09 -7.73 2.41
N ALA A 86 -1.12 -7.90 1.09
CA ALA A 86 -2.26 -8.49 0.41
C ALA A 86 -2.32 -10.01 0.70
N GLN A 87 -3.38 -10.43 1.40
CA GLN A 87 -3.63 -11.85 1.66
C GLN A 87 -4.75 -12.36 0.74
N PRO A 88 -4.53 -13.44 -0.04
CA PRO A 88 -5.58 -14.03 -0.85
C PRO A 88 -6.71 -14.58 0.03
N LEU A 89 -7.95 -14.35 -0.39
CA LEU A 89 -9.16 -14.73 0.35
C LEU A 89 -9.68 -16.10 -0.08
N ALA A 90 -9.82 -17.03 0.86
CA ALA A 90 -10.42 -18.34 0.66
C ALA A 90 -11.96 -18.26 0.77
N LEU A 91 -12.61 -17.74 -0.27
CA LEU A 91 -14.08 -17.55 -0.27
C LEU A 91 -14.86 -18.86 -0.53
N VAL A 92 -14.18 -19.93 -0.92
CA VAL A 92 -14.78 -21.24 -1.20
C VAL A 92 -14.59 -22.14 0.02
N SER A 93 -15.65 -22.86 0.40
CA SER A 93 -15.59 -23.81 1.51
C SER A 93 -14.50 -24.86 1.29
N GLY A 94 -13.65 -25.08 2.28
CA GLY A 94 -12.54 -26.03 2.21
C GLY A 94 -11.35 -25.55 1.37
N ALA A 95 -11.38 -24.33 0.83
CA ALA A 95 -10.25 -23.80 0.09
C ALA A 95 -9.12 -23.31 1.02
N ARG A 96 -7.89 -23.44 0.54
CA ARG A 96 -6.68 -22.97 1.22
C ARG A 96 -5.96 -21.96 0.34
N THR A 97 -5.50 -20.86 0.92
CA THR A 97 -4.72 -19.85 0.21
C THR A 97 -3.27 -19.88 0.64
N GLN A 98 -2.38 -19.68 -0.33
CA GLN A 98 -0.96 -19.46 -0.07
C GLN A 98 -0.48 -18.33 -1.00
N PHE A 99 0.42 -17.50 -0.48
CA PHE A 99 1.04 -16.42 -1.22
C PHE A 99 2.55 -16.53 -1.07
N THR A 100 3.26 -16.63 -2.20
CA THR A 100 4.72 -16.78 -2.23
C THR A 100 5.30 -15.89 -3.31
N GLY A 101 6.08 -14.88 -2.91
CA GLY A 101 6.61 -13.86 -3.83
C GLY A 101 5.46 -13.16 -4.56
N ASP A 102 5.37 -13.36 -5.88
CA ASP A 102 4.33 -12.78 -6.74
C ASP A 102 3.24 -13.79 -7.13
N THR A 103 3.28 -15.01 -6.59
CA THR A 103 2.31 -16.06 -6.93
C THR A 103 1.32 -16.28 -5.79
N ALA A 104 0.05 -16.04 -6.08
CA ALA A 104 -1.08 -16.44 -5.23
C ALA A 104 -1.63 -17.79 -5.69
N SER A 105 -1.70 -18.77 -4.80
CA SER A 105 -2.34 -20.06 -5.05
C SER A 105 -3.59 -20.22 -4.19
N LEU A 106 -4.64 -20.75 -4.81
CA LEU A 106 -5.90 -21.12 -4.16
C LEU A 106 -6.11 -22.62 -4.42
N LEU A 107 -5.95 -23.42 -3.38
CA LEU A 107 -6.21 -24.85 -3.43
C LEU A 107 -7.69 -25.04 -3.09
N VAL A 108 -8.43 -25.66 -4.01
CA VAL A 108 -9.85 -25.96 -3.83
C VAL A 108 -10.02 -27.47 -3.77
N GLU A 109 -10.63 -27.95 -2.69
CA GLU A 109 -11.00 -29.35 -2.53
C GLU A 109 -12.18 -29.66 -3.47
N ASN A 110 -11.89 -30.20 -4.66
CA ASN A 110 -12.92 -30.57 -5.62
C ASN A 110 -12.63 -31.97 -6.21
N GLY A 111 -13.60 -32.88 -6.11
CA GLY A 111 -13.47 -34.27 -6.56
C GLY A 111 -13.37 -34.46 -8.09
N ARG A 112 -13.49 -33.39 -8.88
CA ARG A 112 -13.39 -33.42 -10.35
C ARG A 112 -12.47 -32.31 -10.85
N GLY A 113 -11.17 -32.60 -10.99
CA GLY A 113 -10.16 -31.60 -11.37
C GLY A 113 -10.39 -30.90 -12.72
N ASN A 114 -11.18 -31.49 -13.64
CA ASN A 114 -11.34 -30.97 -15.01
C ASN A 114 -12.47 -29.95 -15.20
N THR A 115 -13.32 -29.68 -14.19
CA THR A 115 -14.45 -28.74 -14.33
C THR A 115 -14.14 -27.32 -13.84
N LEU A 116 -13.03 -27.14 -13.11
CA LEU A 116 -12.64 -25.83 -12.56
C LEU A 116 -12.13 -24.88 -13.64
N TRP A 117 -11.34 -25.38 -14.60
CA TRP A 117 -10.72 -24.54 -15.63
C TRP A 117 -11.74 -23.75 -16.49
N PRO A 118 -12.82 -24.36 -17.02
CA PRO A 118 -13.86 -23.62 -17.72
C PRO A 118 -14.53 -22.54 -16.85
N GLN A 119 -14.71 -22.81 -15.54
CA GLN A 119 -15.28 -21.84 -14.61
C GLN A 119 -14.35 -20.63 -14.43
N VAL A 120 -13.04 -20.83 -14.29
CA VAL A 120 -12.06 -19.74 -14.21
C VAL A 120 -12.09 -18.88 -15.49
N VAL A 121 -12.06 -19.51 -16.66
CA VAL A 121 -12.13 -18.80 -17.95
C VAL A 121 -13.41 -17.96 -18.04
N SER A 122 -14.55 -18.51 -17.62
CA SER A 122 -15.83 -17.78 -17.63
C SER A 122 -15.81 -16.53 -16.75
N VAL A 123 -15.18 -16.59 -15.56
CA VAL A 123 -15.04 -15.44 -14.65
C VAL A 123 -14.10 -14.39 -15.23
N LEU A 124 -12.98 -14.80 -15.86
CA LEU A 124 -12.05 -13.88 -16.51
C LEU A 124 -12.72 -13.12 -17.67
N GLN A 125 -13.49 -13.82 -18.50
CA GLN A 125 -14.28 -13.22 -19.59
C GLN A 125 -15.35 -12.26 -19.05
N ALA A 126 -16.06 -12.64 -17.97
CA ALA A 126 -17.05 -11.77 -17.33
C ALA A 126 -16.43 -10.48 -16.75
N LYS A 127 -15.17 -10.55 -16.29
CA LYS A 127 -14.39 -9.40 -15.82
C LYS A 127 -13.75 -8.59 -16.95
N LYS A 128 -13.94 -8.98 -18.21
CA LYS A 128 -13.37 -8.32 -19.41
C LYS A 128 -11.84 -8.21 -19.35
N LEU A 129 -11.17 -9.20 -18.77
CA LEU A 129 -9.71 -9.27 -18.79
C LEU A 129 -9.27 -9.80 -20.15
N HIS A 130 -8.39 -9.05 -20.82
CA HIS A 130 -7.85 -9.47 -22.11
C HIS A 130 -6.94 -10.69 -21.92
N HIS A 131 -7.28 -11.77 -22.61
CA HIS A 131 -6.39 -12.92 -22.69
C HIS A 131 -5.32 -12.59 -23.74
N HIS A 132 -4.11 -12.29 -23.30
CA HIS A 132 -2.94 -12.31 -24.17
C HIS A 132 -2.40 -13.75 -24.17
N PRO A 133 -2.56 -14.52 -25.25
CA PRO A 133 -1.82 -15.76 -25.41
C PRO A 133 -0.35 -15.40 -25.62
N THR A 134 0.52 -15.94 -24.77
CA THR A 134 1.97 -16.05 -25.00
C THR A 134 2.27 -17.20 -25.94
#